data_AF-A0A6L2R5A1-F1
#
_entry.id   AF-A0A6L2R5A1-F1
#
_cell.length_a   1.000
_cell.length_b   1.000
_cell.length_c   1.000
_cell.angle_alpha   90.00
_cell.angle_beta   90.00
_cell.angle_gamma   90.00
#
_symmetry.space_group_name_H-M   'P 1'
#
loop_
_entity.id
_entity.type
_entity.pdbx_description
1 polymer ?
#
loop_
_entity_poly.entity_id
_entity_poly.type
_entity_poly.pdbx_seq_one_letter_code
_entity_poly.pdbx_strand_id
1 'polypeptide(L)' 'MGSCIPFDDNTSFAQRVKTLADNELLEIWEETQQIERLLQSELHVDVSIAPDYEKVIVEELSLRACRESRL' A
#
# COMPACT_ATOMS: atom_id res chain seq x y z
N MET A 1 -2.75 -4.46 -21.00
CA MET A 1 -3.50 -3.28 -20.56
C MET A 1 -4.27 -3.68 -19.33
N GLY A 2 -3.88 -3.17 -18.16
CA GLY A 2 -4.48 -3.53 -16.87
C GLY A 2 -5.96 -3.17 -16.86
N SER A 3 -6.80 -4.12 -16.49
CA SER A 3 -8.22 -3.84 -16.26
C SER A 3 -8.32 -3.00 -15.00
N CYS A 4 -8.72 -1.74 -15.14
CA CYS A 4 -9.05 -0.89 -14.01
C CYS A 4 -10.44 -1.33 -13.51
N ILE A 5 -10.47 -2.38 -12.69
CA ILE A 5 -11.69 -2.79 -11.99
C ILE A 5 -11.92 -1.74 -10.91
N PRO A 6 -12.97 -0.89 -11.04
CA PRO A 6 -13.28 0.09 -10.01
C PRO A 6 -13.52 -0.64 -8.70
N PHE A 7 -12.94 -0.08 -7.66
CA PHE A 7 -12.93 -0.69 -6.34
C PHE A 7 -14.34 -0.67 -5.74
N ASP A 8 -14.67 -1.71 -4.98
CA ASP A 8 -15.87 -1.66 -4.15
C ASP A 8 -15.59 -0.69 -3.00
N ASP A 9 -16.19 0.49 -3.07
CA ASP A 9 -16.05 1.57 -2.09
C ASP A 9 -16.44 1.14 -0.65
N ASN A 10 -17.08 -0.03 -0.49
CA ASN A 10 -17.44 -0.58 0.80
C ASN A 10 -16.30 -1.38 1.48
N THR A 11 -15.20 -1.67 0.78
CA THR A 11 -14.09 -2.48 1.32
C THR A 11 -12.98 -1.62 1.89
N SER A 12 -12.69 -1.80 3.19
CA SER A 12 -11.54 -1.13 3.83
C SER A 12 -10.20 -1.58 3.22
N PHE A 13 -9.22 -0.68 3.20
CA PHE A 13 -7.86 -0.97 2.72
C PHE A 13 -7.24 -2.20 3.42
N ALA A 14 -7.49 -2.38 4.72
CA ALA A 14 -7.02 -3.54 5.48
C ALA A 14 -7.60 -4.89 5.01
N GLN A 15 -8.83 -4.91 4.49
CA GLN A 15 -9.38 -6.13 3.88
C GLN A 15 -8.80 -6.36 2.49
N ARG A 16 -8.54 -5.28 1.76
CA ARG A 16 -8.00 -5.31 0.41
C ARG A 16 -6.55 -5.80 0.37
N VAL A 17 -5.73 -5.36 1.32
CA VAL A 17 -4.31 -5.75 1.40
C VAL A 17 -4.15 -7.28 1.49
N LYS A 18 -5.11 -7.98 2.10
CA LYS A 18 -5.13 -9.45 2.18
C LYS A 18 -5.34 -10.16 0.85
N THR A 19 -5.93 -9.49 -0.14
CA THR A 19 -6.22 -10.09 -1.46
C THR A 19 -5.14 -9.79 -2.50
N LEU A 20 -4.27 -8.82 -2.23
CA LEU A 20 -3.18 -8.41 -3.11
C LEU A 20 -1.96 -9.30 -2.93
N ALA A 21 -1.20 -9.52 -3.99
CA ALA A 21 0.09 -10.19 -3.93
C ALA A 21 1.17 -9.28 -3.31
N ASP A 22 2.26 -9.87 -2.82
CA ASP A 22 3.33 -9.12 -2.14
C ASP A 22 3.95 -8.06 -3.06
N ASN A 23 4.12 -8.37 -4.35
CA ASN A 23 4.63 -7.41 -5.33
C ASN A 23 3.67 -6.23 -5.54
N GLU A 24 2.36 -6.46 -5.54
CA GLU A 24 1.36 -5.40 -5.68
C GLU A 24 1.35 -4.50 -4.44
N LEU A 25 1.52 -5.08 -3.24
CA LEU A 25 1.63 -4.31 -2.00
C LEU A 25 2.88 -3.43 -1.97
N LEU A 26 4.01 -3.95 -2.45
CA LEU A 26 5.27 -3.20 -2.54
C LEU A 26 5.18 -2.07 -3.58
N GLU A 27 4.55 -2.33 -4.73
CA GLU A 27 4.31 -1.32 -5.77
C GLU A 27 3.47 -0.15 -5.22
N ILE A 28 2.36 -0.44 -4.54
CA ILE A 28 1.51 0.59 -3.92
C ILE A 28 2.30 1.43 -2.91
N TRP A 29 3.13 0.79 -2.08
CA TRP A 29 3.96 1.51 -1.11
C TRP A 29 4.97 2.43 -1.80
N GLU A 30 5.66 1.94 -2.84
CA GLU A 30 6.63 2.73 -3.61
C GLU A 30 5.99 3.92 -4.31
N GLU A 31 4.86 3.69 -5.00
CA GLU A 31 4.13 4.75 -5.70
C GLU A 31 3.68 5.84 -4.73
N THR A 32 3.17 5.46 -3.55
CA THR A 32 2.74 6.42 -2.55
C THR A 32 3.91 7.28 -2.06
N GLN A 33 5.07 6.67 -1.80
CA GLN A 33 6.29 7.39 -1.42
C GLN A 33 6.79 8.31 -2.55
N GLN A 34 6.68 7.88 -3.81
CA GLN A 34 7.06 8.71 -4.96
C GLN A 34 6.15 9.93 -5.10
N ILE A 35 4.84 9.77 -4.91
CA ILE A 35 3.87 10.86 -4.95
C ILE A 35 4.12 11.83 -3.79
N GLU A 36 4.34 11.34 -2.56
CA GLU A 36 4.65 12.18 -1.40
C GLU A 36 5.88 13.05 -1.66
N ARG A 37 6.97 12.47 -2.16
CA ARG A 37 8.19 13.22 -2.50
C ARG A 37 7.94 14.28 -3.59
N LEU A 38 7.15 13.94 -4.60
CA LEU A 38 6.79 14.86 -5.67
C LEU A 38 5.96 16.03 -5.15
N LEU A 39 5.00 15.78 -4.26
CA LEU A 39 4.23 16.84 -3.61
C LEU A 39 5.10 17.71 -2.70
N GLN A 40 6.00 17.10 -1.93
CA GLN A 40 6.94 17.82 -1.07
C GLN A 40 7.87 18.73 -1.90
N SER A 41 8.37 18.26 -3.04
CA SER A 41 9.26 19.05 -3.89
C SER A 41 8.54 20.21 -4.57
N GLU A 42 7.31 19.99 -5.06
CA GLU A 42 6.56 21.02 -5.79
C GLU A 42 5.92 22.04 -4.85
N LEU A 43 5.32 21.58 -3.74
CA LEU A 43 4.54 22.43 -2.84
C LEU A 43 5.37 22.99 -1.68
N HIS A 44 6.59 22.50 -1.45
CA HIS A 44 7.44 22.86 -0.30
C HIS A 44 6.72 22.64 1.05
N VAL A 45 5.80 21.67 1.11
CA VAL A 45 5.04 21.30 2.31
C VAL A 45 5.36 19.86 2.65
N ASP A 46 5.54 19.58 3.94
CA ASP A 46 5.63 18.21 4.43
C ASP A 46 4.22 17.58 4.44
N VAL A 47 3.95 16.72 3.45
CA VAL A 47 2.65 16.06 3.25
C VAL A 47 2.83 14.55 3.41
N SER A 48 1.99 13.95 4.26
CA SER A 48 1.77 12.50 4.28
C SER A 48 0.37 12.21 3.78
N ILE A 49 0.26 11.44 2.69
CA ILE A 49 -0.99 11.23 1.94
C ILE A 49 -1.87 10.18 2.64
N ALA A 50 -1.28 9.23 3.37
CA ALA A 50 -2.04 8.27 4.17
C ALA A 50 -1.18 7.60 5.27
N PRO A 51 -0.97 8.24 6.43
CA PRO A 51 -0.01 7.75 7.44
C PRO A 51 -0.29 6.33 8.00
N ASP A 52 -1.48 5.79 7.77
CA ASP A 52 -1.87 4.45 8.21
C ASP A 52 -1.79 3.38 7.10
N TYR A 53 -1.63 3.75 5.82
CA TYR A 53 -1.53 2.75 4.73
C TYR A 53 -0.29 1.88 4.92
N GLU A 54 0.85 2.50 5.25
CA GLU A 54 2.13 1.82 5.37
C GLU A 54 2.09 0.78 6.47
N LYS A 55 1.50 1.13 7.62
CA LYS A 55 1.32 0.21 8.74
C LYS A 55 0.55 -1.03 8.31
N VAL A 56 -0.55 -0.85 7.60
CA VAL A 56 -1.40 -1.96 7.13
C VAL A 56 -0.66 -2.85 6.14
N ILE A 57 0.12 -2.28 5.22
CA ILE A 57 0.95 -3.04 4.27
C ILE A 57 2.02 -3.84 5.01
N VAL A 58 2.78 -3.19 5.90
CA VAL A 58 3.87 -3.80 6.66
C VAL A 58 3.36 -4.91 7.58
N GLU A 59 2.22 -4.70 8.25
CA GLU A 59 1.59 -5.72 9.09
C GLU A 59 1.22 -6.97 8.29
N GLU A 60 0.60 -6.82 7.11
CA GLU A 60 0.23 -7.96 6.27
C GLU A 60 1.47 -8.70 5.73
N LEU A 61 2.46 -7.98 5.18
CA LEU A 61 3.70 -8.59 4.68
C LEU A 61 4.43 -9.35 5.80
N SER A 62 4.48 -8.79 7.01
CA SER A 62 5.07 -9.44 8.18
C SER A 62 4.31 -10.72 8.57
N LEU A 63 2.97 -10.67 8.52
CA LEU A 63 2.12 -11.84 8.77
C LEU A 63 2.36 -12.95 7.74
N ARG A 64 2.52 -12.61 6.46
CA ARG A 64 2.81 -13.57 5.39
C ARG A 64 4.17 -14.22 5.55
N ALA A 65 5.21 -13.42 5.76
CA ALA A 65 6.57 -13.92 6.00
C ALA A 65 6.63 -14.88 7.21
N CYS A 66 5.89 -14.57 8.29
CA CYS A 66 5.79 -15.43 9.46
C CYS A 66 5.06 -16.76 9.17
N ARG A 67 4.07 -16.76 8.27
CA ARG A 67 3.36 -17.97 7.84
C ARG A 67 4.23 -18.84 6.95
N GLU A 68 4.94 -18.25 5.99
CA GLU A 68 5.86 -18.96 5.10
C GLU A 68 7.04 -19.57 5.87
N SER A 69 7.55 -18.88 6.89
CA SER A 69 8.65 -19.39 7.72
C SER A 69 8.27 -20.58 8.63
N ARG A 70 6.98 -20.91 8.76
CA ARG A 70 6.48 -22.04 9.57
C ARG A 70 6.11 -23.27 8.75
N LEU A 71 6.27 -23.23 7.43
CA LEU A 71 6.10 -24.36 6.51
C LEU A 71 7.47 -24.95 6.15
#